data_AF-A0A9X1P0P9-F1
#
_entry.id   AF-A0A9X1P0P9-F1
#
_cell.length_a   1.000
_cell.length_b   1.000
_cell.length_c   1.000
_cell.angle_alpha   90.00
_cell.angle_beta   90.00
_cell.angle_gamma   90.00
#
_symmetry.space_group_name_H-M   'P 1'
#
loop_
_entity.id
_entity.type
_entity.pdbx_description
1 polymer ?
#
loop_
_entity_poly.entity_id
_entity_poly.type
_entity_poly.pdbx_seq_one_letter_code
_entity_poly.pdbx_strand_id
1 'polypeptide(L)'
;MAEHGYASGRLNLPFVGISTFAKSPYVGDWDAIEADVAVLGAPFDMGTQWRSGARFGPRGIREASTLFSFGHAGAYDHEDDVTYLDDVRIVDLGDADMVHTDTATSHANIEAGVRKILAAGALPVVLGGDHSINIPCIAAFSDQEPVHLVQIDAHLDFVDERHGVRYGHGNPMRRAAEQSHVTGLTQIGIRNVSSTAREGYEAARAMGSDILSVRDLRRLGVAAVLERIPAGKRYYLTLDIDGFDPSIAPGTGTPSHGGFLYYEVLELIAGLAARGEIVGIDLVEVAPPYDPAEVTAILAAQVLLNAIGRIFHARKSRGGL
;
A
#
# COMPACT_ATOMS: atom_id res chain seq x y z
N MET A 1 -18.94 29.54 14.20
CA MET A 1 -18.79 28.45 15.19
C MET A 1 -19.25 27.19 14.49
N ALA A 2 -18.33 26.30 14.14
CA ALA A 2 -18.70 25.03 13.51
C ALA A 2 -19.51 24.23 14.54
N GLU A 3 -20.72 23.80 14.19
CA GLU A 3 -21.48 22.86 15.00
C GLU A 3 -20.65 21.58 15.13
N HIS A 4 -20.11 21.32 16.32
CA HIS A 4 -19.46 20.05 16.61
C HIS A 4 -20.53 18.96 16.45
N GLY A 5 -20.42 18.12 15.41
CA GLY A 5 -21.41 17.10 15.00
C GLY A 5 -21.70 15.99 16.02
N TYR A 6 -21.28 16.14 17.27
CA TYR A 6 -21.60 15.23 18.38
C TYR A 6 -23.07 15.31 18.81
N ALA A 7 -23.79 16.40 18.53
CA ALA A 7 -25.15 16.62 19.00
C ALA A 7 -26.26 16.00 18.12
N SER A 8 -25.98 15.70 16.85
CA SER A 8 -26.99 15.29 15.86
C SER A 8 -26.65 14.00 15.09
N GLY A 9 -25.50 13.37 15.35
CA GLY A 9 -25.06 12.13 14.70
C GLY A 9 -25.27 10.87 15.55
N ARG A 10 -25.38 9.70 14.90
CA ARG A 10 -25.26 8.40 15.57
C ARG A 10 -23.87 8.29 16.18
N LEU A 11 -23.78 7.98 17.48
CA LEU A 11 -22.53 7.64 18.14
C LEU A 11 -21.97 6.34 17.51
N ASN A 12 -20.96 6.47 16.67
CA ASN A 12 -20.35 5.37 15.90
C ASN A 12 -18.89 5.15 16.32
N LEU A 13 -18.66 4.92 17.61
CA LEU A 13 -17.33 4.67 18.21
C LEU A 13 -16.61 3.50 17.51
N PRO A 14 -15.26 3.44 17.53
CA PRO A 14 -14.49 2.43 16.79
C PRO A 14 -15.08 1.01 16.82
N PHE A 15 -15.42 0.50 18.01
CA PHE A 15 -16.01 -0.84 18.25
C PHE A 15 -17.48 -1.03 17.83
N VAL A 16 -18.13 -0.02 17.24
CA VAL A 16 -19.55 -0.04 16.84
C VAL A 16 -19.67 -0.01 15.32
N GLY A 17 -20.64 -0.75 14.78
CA GLY A 17 -21.03 -0.69 13.38
C GLY A 17 -20.33 -1.71 12.49
N ILE A 18 -20.43 -1.52 11.18
CA ILE A 18 -19.78 -2.38 10.19
C ILE A 18 -18.35 -1.85 9.98
N SER A 19 -17.36 -2.75 10.06
CA SER A 19 -15.94 -2.43 9.88
C SER A 19 -15.56 -2.39 8.40
N THR A 20 -16.03 -1.36 7.68
CA THR A 20 -15.40 -0.93 6.42
C THR A 20 -14.16 -0.08 6.70
N PHE A 21 -13.29 0.10 5.71
CA PHE A 21 -12.07 0.91 5.85
C PHE A 21 -12.41 2.34 6.25
N ALA A 22 -11.87 2.78 7.39
CA ALA A 22 -12.16 4.06 8.04
C ALA A 22 -13.66 4.34 8.25
N LYS A 23 -14.49 3.28 8.32
CA LYS A 23 -15.96 3.36 8.33
C LYS A 23 -16.57 4.07 7.12
N SER A 24 -15.88 4.03 5.99
CA SER A 24 -16.32 4.60 4.73
C SER A 24 -17.55 3.87 4.18
N PRO A 25 -18.41 4.52 3.37
CA PRO A 25 -19.53 3.86 2.72
C PRO A 25 -19.10 2.64 1.90
N TYR A 26 -19.87 1.55 2.00
CA TYR A 26 -19.68 0.36 1.18
C TYR A 26 -20.32 0.53 -0.20
N VAL A 27 -19.59 0.17 -1.26
CA VAL A 27 -20.05 0.18 -2.66
C VAL A 27 -19.81 -1.21 -3.26
N GLY A 28 -20.86 -2.03 -3.29
CA GLY A 28 -20.78 -3.39 -3.83
C GLY A 28 -20.91 -3.49 -5.35
N ASP A 29 -21.42 -2.44 -6.00
CA ASP A 29 -21.45 -2.32 -7.46
C ASP A 29 -20.24 -1.50 -7.92
N TRP A 30 -19.22 -2.18 -8.45
CA TRP A 30 -17.98 -1.52 -8.89
C TRP A 30 -18.16 -0.62 -10.12
N ASP A 31 -19.33 -0.62 -10.77
CA ASP A 31 -19.68 0.35 -11.83
C ASP A 31 -20.30 1.65 -11.29
N ALA A 32 -20.56 1.73 -9.98
CA ALA A 32 -21.17 2.88 -9.31
C ALA A 32 -20.18 3.64 -8.39
N ILE A 33 -18.88 3.56 -8.68
CA ILE A 33 -17.84 4.22 -7.87
C ILE A 33 -17.89 5.74 -8.10
N GLU A 34 -18.25 6.47 -7.05
CA GLU A 34 -18.24 7.95 -7.02
C GLU A 34 -17.41 8.45 -5.83
N ALA A 35 -16.09 8.38 -5.96
CA ALA A 35 -15.17 8.69 -4.86
C ALA A 35 -13.83 9.23 -5.38
N ASP A 36 -13.06 9.83 -4.49
CA ASP A 36 -11.69 10.25 -4.78
C ASP A 36 -10.71 9.09 -4.49
N VAL A 37 -11.06 8.23 -3.54
CA VAL A 37 -10.35 7.00 -3.16
C VAL A 37 -11.33 5.83 -3.11
N ALA A 38 -10.95 4.71 -3.71
CA ALA A 38 -11.68 3.46 -3.57
C ALA A 38 -10.76 2.38 -3.01
N VAL A 39 -11.22 1.76 -1.92
CA VAL A 39 -10.47 0.73 -1.20
C VAL A 39 -10.97 -0.65 -1.61
N LEU A 40 -10.05 -1.53 -1.98
CA LEU A 40 -10.34 -2.92 -2.37
C LEU A 40 -9.50 -3.86 -1.53
N GLY A 41 -10.11 -4.89 -0.93
CA GLY A 41 -9.33 -5.96 -0.30
C GLY A 41 -8.95 -7.05 -1.29
N ALA A 42 -7.74 -7.58 -1.16
CA ALA A 42 -7.21 -8.70 -1.91
C ALA A 42 -6.75 -9.82 -0.95
N PRO A 43 -7.67 -10.57 -0.30
CA PRO A 43 -7.36 -11.53 0.76
C PRO A 43 -6.72 -12.83 0.22
N PHE A 44 -5.52 -12.71 -0.35
CA PHE A 44 -4.78 -13.76 -1.04
C PHE A 44 -3.42 -14.00 -0.37
N ASP A 45 -3.11 -15.22 0.06
CA ASP A 45 -1.75 -15.57 0.54
C ASP A 45 -1.26 -16.93 -0.01
N MET A 46 -1.78 -17.31 -1.17
CA MET A 46 -1.45 -18.59 -1.80
C MET A 46 -0.10 -18.55 -2.54
N GLY A 47 0.53 -17.37 -2.63
CA GLY A 47 1.87 -17.14 -3.14
C GLY A 47 2.97 -17.14 -2.07
N THR A 48 2.61 -17.20 -0.79
CA THR A 48 3.55 -17.21 0.34
C THR A 48 4.37 -18.49 0.43
N GLN A 49 5.67 -18.36 0.72
CA GLN A 49 6.60 -19.50 0.81
C GLN A 49 6.87 -19.99 2.24
N TRP A 50 6.59 -19.17 3.26
CA TRP A 50 6.84 -19.52 4.66
C TRP A 50 5.57 -19.49 5.52
N ARG A 51 5.27 -18.36 6.18
CA ARG A 51 4.13 -18.23 7.09
C ARG A 51 2.95 -17.57 6.41
N SER A 52 1.91 -18.35 6.12
CA SER A 52 0.61 -17.85 5.66
C SER A 52 -0.11 -17.07 6.76
N GLY A 53 -1.13 -16.29 6.39
CA GLY A 53 -1.94 -15.53 7.33
C GLY A 53 -2.34 -14.18 6.76
N ALA A 54 -1.64 -13.71 5.73
CA ALA A 54 -1.91 -12.43 5.09
C ALA A 54 -3.29 -12.38 4.41
N ARG A 55 -3.93 -13.51 4.09
CA ARG A 55 -5.32 -13.54 3.63
C ARG A 55 -6.32 -12.89 4.61
N PHE A 56 -5.95 -12.76 5.90
CA PHE A 56 -6.76 -12.07 6.91
C PHE A 56 -6.38 -10.59 7.08
N GLY A 57 -5.32 -10.12 6.41
CA GLY A 57 -4.83 -8.76 6.40
C GLY A 57 -5.91 -7.72 6.08
N PRO A 58 -6.67 -7.84 4.98
CA PRO A 58 -7.67 -6.84 4.61
C PRO A 58 -8.74 -6.64 5.70
N ARG A 59 -9.13 -7.72 6.38
CA ARG A 59 -10.09 -7.64 7.49
C ARG A 59 -9.48 -6.96 8.72
N GLY A 60 -8.26 -7.37 9.11
CA GLY A 60 -7.55 -6.77 10.24
C GLY A 60 -7.31 -5.27 10.05
N ILE A 61 -6.91 -4.86 8.84
CA ILE A 61 -6.69 -3.44 8.52
C ILE A 61 -8.00 -2.66 8.60
N ARG A 62 -9.11 -3.19 8.06
CA ARG A 62 -10.42 -2.52 8.18
C ARG A 62 -10.84 -2.35 9.63
N GLU A 63 -10.73 -3.38 10.45
CA GLU A 63 -11.05 -3.33 11.87
C GLU A 63 -10.21 -2.28 12.61
N ALA A 64 -8.89 -2.32 12.42
CA ALA A 64 -7.97 -1.35 13.02
C ALA A 64 -8.23 0.09 12.54
N SER A 65 -8.60 0.27 11.27
CA SER A 65 -8.89 1.59 10.70
C SER A 65 -10.08 2.31 11.33
N THR A 66 -10.96 1.59 12.04
CA THR A 66 -12.07 2.20 12.78
C THR A 66 -11.60 3.11 13.91
N LEU A 67 -10.36 2.93 14.42
CA LEU A 67 -9.72 3.83 15.38
C LEU A 67 -9.47 5.22 14.79
N PHE A 68 -9.23 5.27 13.48
CA PHE A 68 -8.84 6.46 12.73
C PHE A 68 -9.98 6.99 11.84
N SER A 69 -11.23 6.56 12.08
CA SER A 69 -12.41 7.13 11.42
C SER A 69 -12.73 8.49 12.04
N PHE A 70 -11.87 9.47 11.78
CA PHE A 70 -12.11 10.86 12.13
C PHE A 70 -13.32 11.34 11.32
N GLY A 71 -14.29 11.99 11.96
CA GLY A 71 -15.54 12.37 11.31
C GLY A 71 -15.37 13.35 10.14
N HIS A 72 -16.48 13.88 9.63
CA HIS A 72 -16.53 14.74 8.43
C HIS A 72 -15.69 16.04 8.45
N ALA A 73 -14.97 16.35 9.53
CA ALA A 73 -14.15 17.55 9.64
C ALA A 73 -12.67 17.32 9.25
N GLY A 74 -12.32 16.10 8.83
CA GLY A 74 -10.93 15.71 8.59
C GLY A 74 -10.16 15.40 9.88
N ALA A 75 -8.86 15.22 9.75
CA ALA A 75 -7.91 14.90 10.80
C ALA A 75 -6.83 15.98 10.88
N TYR A 76 -6.85 16.79 11.94
CA TYR A 76 -5.83 17.80 12.20
C TYR A 76 -4.54 17.15 12.71
N ASP A 77 -3.44 17.41 12.02
CA ASP A 77 -2.09 17.08 12.42
C ASP A 77 -1.41 18.33 12.98
N HIS A 78 -0.97 18.26 14.24
CA HIS A 78 -0.30 19.37 14.90
C HIS A 78 1.13 19.59 14.39
N GLU A 79 1.81 18.52 13.94
CA GLU A 79 3.21 18.61 13.52
C GLU A 79 3.32 19.38 12.20
N ASP A 80 2.37 19.16 11.30
CA ASP A 80 2.30 19.83 9.99
C ASP A 80 1.44 21.11 10.00
N ASP A 81 0.66 21.35 11.07
CA ASP A 81 -0.39 22.38 11.17
C ASP A 81 -1.39 22.32 9.99
N VAL A 82 -1.80 21.10 9.63
CA VAL A 82 -2.66 20.81 8.48
C VAL A 82 -3.84 19.95 8.91
N THR A 83 -5.02 20.22 8.35
CA THR A 83 -6.15 19.29 8.42
C THR A 83 -6.16 18.43 7.16
N TYR A 84 -5.96 17.12 7.33
CA TYR A 84 -6.00 16.14 6.25
C TYR A 84 -7.41 15.55 6.09
N LEU A 85 -7.73 15.02 4.91
CA LEU A 85 -8.97 14.27 4.63
C LEU A 85 -10.29 15.05 4.80
N ASP A 86 -10.26 16.38 4.93
CA ASP A 86 -11.43 17.25 5.11
C ASP A 86 -12.38 17.27 3.88
N ASP A 87 -11.85 17.08 2.67
CA ASP A 87 -12.62 16.97 1.42
C ASP A 87 -12.21 15.75 0.57
N VAL A 88 -11.95 14.62 1.20
CA VAL A 88 -11.59 13.38 0.48
C VAL A 88 -12.69 12.34 0.64
N ARG A 89 -13.38 12.02 -0.45
CA ARG A 89 -14.41 10.98 -0.48
C ARG A 89 -13.75 9.62 -0.63
N ILE A 90 -13.86 8.80 0.40
CA ILE A 90 -13.38 7.42 0.43
C ILE A 90 -14.59 6.48 0.37
N VAL A 91 -14.50 5.42 -0.43
CA VAL A 91 -15.46 4.30 -0.42
C VAL A 91 -14.73 2.97 -0.25
N ASP A 92 -15.40 1.99 0.36
CA ASP A 92 -14.91 0.62 0.49
C ASP A 92 -15.68 -0.28 -0.47
N LEU A 93 -14.96 -0.97 -1.37
CA LEU A 93 -15.55 -1.83 -2.39
C LEU A 93 -15.78 -3.28 -1.91
N GLY A 94 -15.39 -3.59 -0.66
CA GLY A 94 -15.27 -4.95 -0.18
C GLY A 94 -14.03 -5.63 -0.74
N ASP A 95 -14.11 -6.92 -1.01
CA ASP A 95 -12.97 -7.74 -1.41
C ASP A 95 -13.13 -8.23 -2.85
N ALA A 96 -12.01 -8.40 -3.55
CA ALA A 96 -11.98 -9.17 -4.77
C ALA A 96 -12.22 -10.66 -4.47
N ASP A 97 -12.94 -11.34 -5.36
CA ASP A 97 -13.26 -12.76 -5.20
C ASP A 97 -12.00 -13.64 -5.30
N MET A 98 -11.75 -14.44 -4.27
CA MET A 98 -10.61 -15.35 -4.21
C MET A 98 -11.02 -16.78 -4.52
N VAL A 99 -10.41 -17.39 -5.53
CA VAL A 99 -10.65 -18.79 -5.88
C VAL A 99 -9.56 -19.64 -5.25
N HIS A 100 -9.96 -20.51 -4.32
CA HIS A 100 -9.02 -21.37 -3.59
C HIS A 100 -8.11 -22.15 -4.54
N THR A 101 -6.82 -22.12 -4.27
CA THR A 101 -5.74 -22.75 -5.06
C THR A 101 -5.58 -22.26 -6.51
N ASP A 102 -6.38 -21.30 -6.95
CA ASP A 102 -6.31 -20.75 -8.30
C ASP A 102 -5.80 -19.31 -8.27
N THR A 103 -4.48 -19.19 -8.36
CA THR A 103 -3.78 -17.91 -8.44
C THR A 103 -4.21 -17.09 -9.65
N ALA A 104 -4.37 -17.72 -10.82
CA ALA A 104 -4.62 -17.00 -12.06
C ALA A 104 -5.99 -16.32 -12.03
N THR A 105 -7.03 -17.04 -11.61
CA THR A 105 -8.38 -16.47 -11.50
C THR A 105 -8.45 -15.42 -10.39
N SER A 106 -7.83 -15.68 -9.24
CA SER A 106 -7.80 -14.72 -8.13
C SER A 106 -7.08 -13.42 -8.52
N HIS A 107 -5.95 -13.51 -9.24
CA HIS A 107 -5.25 -12.33 -9.76
C HIS A 107 -6.09 -11.57 -10.79
N ALA A 108 -6.77 -12.27 -11.71
CA ALA A 108 -7.66 -11.63 -12.66
C ALA A 108 -8.80 -10.85 -11.99
N ASN A 109 -9.33 -11.36 -10.87
CA ASN A 109 -10.37 -10.68 -10.10
C ASN A 109 -9.85 -9.40 -9.41
N ILE A 110 -8.61 -9.44 -8.88
CA ILE A 110 -7.95 -8.25 -8.32
C ILE A 110 -7.73 -7.20 -9.42
N GLU A 111 -7.19 -7.62 -10.57
CA GLU A 111 -6.96 -6.74 -11.71
C GLU A 111 -8.26 -6.06 -12.17
N ALA A 112 -9.35 -6.83 -12.27
CA ALA A 112 -10.66 -6.31 -12.65
C ALA A 112 -11.16 -5.23 -11.67
N GLY A 113 -11.01 -5.44 -10.36
CA GLY A 113 -11.37 -4.46 -9.35
C GLY A 113 -10.55 -3.17 -9.46
N VAL A 114 -9.22 -3.29 -9.59
CA VAL A 114 -8.34 -2.11 -9.77
C VAL A 114 -8.69 -1.36 -11.06
N ARG A 115 -8.99 -2.06 -12.17
CA ARG A 115 -9.43 -1.41 -13.42
C ARG A 115 -10.73 -0.63 -13.27
N LYS A 116 -11.70 -1.12 -12.49
CA LYS A 116 -12.95 -0.39 -12.19
C LYS A 116 -12.66 0.90 -11.42
N ILE A 117 -11.78 0.84 -10.43
CA ILE A 117 -11.35 2.02 -9.67
C ILE A 117 -10.70 3.06 -10.59
N LEU A 118 -9.76 2.63 -11.44
CA LEU A 118 -9.07 3.50 -12.40
C LEU A 118 -10.04 4.11 -13.41
N ALA A 119 -11.02 3.34 -13.91
CA ALA A 119 -12.03 3.83 -14.84
C ALA A 119 -12.95 4.90 -14.22
N ALA A 120 -13.17 4.84 -12.90
CA ALA A 120 -13.90 5.86 -12.15
C ALA A 120 -13.06 7.12 -11.84
N GLY A 121 -11.76 7.12 -12.17
CA GLY A 121 -10.84 8.22 -11.86
C GLY A 121 -10.44 8.33 -10.39
N ALA A 122 -10.74 7.30 -9.58
CA ALA A 122 -10.39 7.25 -8.17
C ALA A 122 -8.98 6.68 -7.96
N LEU A 123 -8.36 7.02 -6.82
CA LEU A 123 -7.11 6.40 -6.38
C LEU A 123 -7.38 4.97 -5.85
N PRO A 124 -6.82 3.92 -6.47
CA PRO A 124 -6.89 2.58 -5.91
C PRO A 124 -6.00 2.45 -4.68
N VAL A 125 -6.60 1.99 -3.58
CA VAL A 125 -5.92 1.58 -2.36
C VAL A 125 -6.26 0.12 -2.11
N VAL A 126 -5.30 -0.77 -2.34
CA VAL A 126 -5.51 -2.22 -2.21
C VAL A 126 -4.98 -2.69 -0.86
N LEU A 127 -5.88 -3.23 -0.03
CA LEU A 127 -5.51 -3.91 1.20
C LEU A 127 -5.11 -5.33 0.83
N GLY A 128 -3.83 -5.64 0.95
CA GLY A 128 -3.25 -6.86 0.45
C GLY A 128 -3.44 -8.07 1.36
N GLY A 129 -3.25 -9.22 0.75
CA GLY A 129 -2.65 -10.37 1.41
C GLY A 129 -1.15 -10.38 1.12
N ASP A 130 -0.59 -11.49 0.66
CA ASP A 130 0.82 -11.58 0.32
C ASP A 130 1.21 -10.65 -0.84
N HIS A 131 2.51 -10.39 -1.02
CA HIS A 131 2.98 -9.40 -2.00
C HIS A 131 2.71 -9.78 -3.47
N SER A 132 2.30 -11.01 -3.77
CA SER A 132 1.99 -11.40 -5.15
C SER A 132 0.78 -10.65 -5.72
N ILE A 133 -0.09 -10.10 -4.87
CA ILE A 133 -1.23 -9.28 -5.29
C ILE A 133 -0.81 -7.98 -5.99
N ASN A 134 0.44 -7.54 -5.83
CA ASN A 134 0.96 -6.40 -6.58
C ASN A 134 0.97 -6.69 -8.09
N ILE A 135 1.19 -7.95 -8.51
CA ILE A 135 1.23 -8.34 -9.93
C ILE A 135 -0.06 -7.93 -10.67
N PRO A 136 -1.26 -8.36 -10.24
CA PRO A 136 -2.49 -7.93 -10.89
C PRO A 136 -2.81 -6.45 -10.68
N CYS A 137 -2.38 -5.84 -9.55
CA CYS A 137 -2.55 -4.41 -9.36
C CYS A 137 -1.78 -3.60 -10.42
N ILE A 138 -0.53 -3.97 -10.72
CA ILE A 138 0.27 -3.32 -11.76
C ILE A 138 -0.23 -3.67 -13.16
N ALA A 139 -0.71 -4.89 -13.40
CA ALA A 139 -1.30 -5.28 -14.69
C ALA A 139 -2.48 -4.39 -15.08
N ALA A 140 -3.29 -3.95 -14.10
CA ALA A 140 -4.43 -3.05 -14.31
C ALA A 140 -4.05 -1.68 -14.92
N PHE A 141 -2.77 -1.27 -14.84
CA PHE A 141 -2.27 -0.01 -15.39
C PHE A 141 -1.85 -0.10 -16.86
N SER A 142 -2.08 -1.23 -17.56
CA SER A 142 -1.64 -1.41 -18.96
C SER A 142 -2.18 -0.36 -19.94
N ASP A 143 -3.36 0.20 -19.65
CA ASP A 143 -4.03 1.21 -20.47
C ASP A 143 -3.94 2.62 -19.87
N GLN A 144 -3.08 2.79 -18.86
CA GLN A 144 -2.82 4.06 -18.18
C GLN A 144 -1.48 4.65 -18.65
N GLU A 145 -1.23 5.93 -18.34
CA GLU A 145 0.12 6.47 -18.55
C GLU A 145 1.16 5.71 -17.69
N PRO A 146 2.41 5.53 -18.17
CA PRO A 146 3.41 4.73 -17.46
C PRO A 146 3.69 5.22 -16.03
N VAL A 147 3.99 4.28 -15.14
CA VAL A 147 4.25 4.52 -13.71
C VAL A 147 5.67 4.10 -13.32
N HIS A 148 6.25 4.82 -12.35
CA HIS A 148 7.46 4.41 -11.66
C HIS A 148 7.07 3.74 -10.34
N LEU A 149 7.58 2.55 -10.06
CA LEU A 149 7.23 1.83 -8.83
C LEU A 149 8.14 2.29 -7.69
N VAL A 150 7.55 2.61 -6.55
CA VAL A 150 8.27 2.85 -5.30
C VAL A 150 7.86 1.76 -4.31
N GLN A 151 8.81 0.90 -3.97
CA GLN A 151 8.61 -0.20 -3.02
C GLN A 151 9.26 0.16 -1.69
N ILE A 152 8.51 0.01 -0.60
CA ILE A 152 9.04 0.04 0.77
C ILE A 152 8.90 -1.37 1.34
N ASP A 153 10.04 -2.03 1.58
CA ASP A 153 10.08 -3.48 1.81
C ASP A 153 11.41 -3.91 2.44
N ALA A 154 11.45 -5.04 3.14
CA ALA A 154 12.70 -5.69 3.53
C ALA A 154 13.36 -6.50 2.40
N HIS A 155 12.57 -6.99 1.45
CA HIS A 155 12.92 -7.93 0.41
C HIS A 155 12.84 -7.33 -0.99
N LEU A 156 13.63 -7.87 -1.92
CA LEU A 156 13.75 -7.32 -3.27
C LEU A 156 12.61 -7.80 -4.17
N ASP A 157 12.03 -8.97 -3.88
CA ASP A 157 10.88 -9.53 -4.58
C ASP A 157 11.00 -9.58 -6.10
N PHE A 158 12.25 -9.83 -6.53
CA PHE A 158 12.70 -9.78 -7.91
C PHE A 158 13.12 -11.16 -8.45
N VAL A 159 12.70 -12.25 -7.80
CA VAL A 159 13.02 -13.59 -8.28
C VAL A 159 12.22 -13.85 -9.56
N ASP A 160 12.85 -14.37 -10.62
CA ASP A 160 12.15 -14.71 -11.85
C ASP A 160 11.24 -15.92 -11.67
N GLU A 161 11.85 -17.02 -11.22
CA GLU A 161 11.19 -18.30 -11.02
C GLU A 161 11.83 -19.01 -9.83
N ARG A 162 11.00 -19.60 -8.97
CA ARG A 162 11.44 -20.49 -7.90
C ARG A 162 10.67 -21.79 -7.96
N HIS A 163 11.33 -22.89 -8.30
CA HIS A 163 10.70 -24.22 -8.42
C HIS A 163 9.44 -24.23 -9.30
N GLY A 164 9.46 -23.54 -10.44
CA GLY A 164 8.30 -23.41 -11.34
C GLY A 164 7.31 -22.30 -10.99
N VAL A 165 7.48 -21.59 -9.87
CA VAL A 165 6.59 -20.50 -9.45
C VAL A 165 7.13 -19.14 -9.93
N ARG A 166 6.31 -18.44 -10.72
CA ARG A 166 6.59 -17.08 -11.26
C ARG A 166 5.64 -15.99 -10.72
N TYR A 167 4.62 -16.37 -9.96
CA TYR A 167 3.54 -15.51 -9.47
C TYR A 167 3.31 -15.67 -7.96
N GLY A 168 4.39 -15.92 -7.21
CA GLY A 168 4.38 -15.91 -5.74
C GLY A 168 4.88 -14.58 -5.18
N HIS A 169 4.91 -14.48 -3.85
CA HIS A 169 5.18 -13.20 -3.19
C HIS A 169 6.61 -12.67 -3.40
N GLY A 170 7.60 -13.53 -3.72
CA GLY A 170 8.96 -13.09 -4.06
C GLY A 170 9.19 -12.74 -5.54
N ASN A 171 8.15 -12.71 -6.37
CA ASN A 171 8.21 -12.41 -7.81
C ASN A 171 7.66 -11.03 -8.28
N PRO A 172 6.87 -10.25 -7.50
CA PRO A 172 6.06 -9.16 -8.05
C PRO A 172 6.89 -8.07 -8.72
N MET A 173 8.01 -7.65 -8.14
CA MET A 173 8.83 -6.58 -8.71
C MET A 173 9.48 -7.01 -10.04
N ARG A 174 9.84 -8.29 -10.15
CA ARG A 174 10.33 -8.83 -11.43
C ARG A 174 9.24 -8.85 -12.49
N ARG A 175 8.00 -9.24 -12.13
CA ARG A 175 6.85 -9.20 -13.06
C ARG A 175 6.51 -7.78 -13.47
N ALA A 176 6.61 -6.81 -12.56
CA ALA A 176 6.38 -5.40 -12.85
C ALA A 176 7.44 -4.84 -13.80
N ALA A 177 8.73 -5.14 -13.58
CA ALA A 177 9.81 -4.69 -14.45
C ALA A 177 9.75 -5.25 -15.89
N GLU A 178 8.97 -6.30 -16.12
CA GLU A 178 8.71 -6.87 -17.45
C GLU A 178 7.59 -6.13 -18.21
N GLN A 179 6.83 -5.25 -17.55
CA GLN A 179 5.73 -4.51 -18.14
C GLN A 179 6.20 -3.24 -18.87
N SER A 180 5.68 -2.97 -20.07
CA SER A 180 6.06 -1.78 -20.84
C SER A 180 5.58 -0.46 -20.24
N HIS A 181 4.56 -0.49 -19.38
CA HIS A 181 4.02 0.67 -18.68
C HIS A 181 4.68 0.91 -17.30
N VAL A 182 5.75 0.17 -16.96
CA VAL A 182 6.59 0.42 -15.79
C VAL A 182 7.90 1.04 -16.23
N THR A 183 8.16 2.28 -15.80
CA THR A 183 9.35 3.04 -16.25
C THR A 183 10.63 2.70 -15.48
N GLY A 184 10.49 2.10 -14.30
CA GLY A 184 11.58 1.82 -13.38
C GLY A 184 11.07 1.51 -11.98
N LEU A 185 12.00 1.11 -11.10
CA LEU A 185 11.71 0.75 -9.72
C LEU A 185 12.66 1.48 -8.78
N THR A 186 12.16 1.99 -7.66
CA THR A 186 12.97 2.40 -6.51
C THR A 186 12.55 1.59 -5.30
N GLN A 187 13.45 0.74 -4.82
CA GLN A 187 13.21 -0.25 -3.77
C GLN A 187 13.96 0.19 -2.51
N ILE A 188 13.23 0.46 -1.43
CA ILE A 188 13.72 1.13 -0.24
C ILE A 188 13.46 0.27 0.98
N GLY A 189 14.52 -0.01 1.76
CA GLY A 189 14.44 -0.83 2.97
C GLY A 189 15.09 -2.21 2.84
N ILE A 190 15.61 -2.53 1.65
CA ILE A 190 16.19 -3.83 1.32
C ILE A 190 17.33 -4.19 2.27
N ARG A 191 17.23 -5.32 2.97
CA ARG A 191 18.17 -5.67 4.04
C ARG A 191 18.28 -7.17 4.27
N ASN A 192 19.19 -7.50 5.19
CA ASN A 192 19.53 -8.84 5.64
C ASN A 192 20.03 -9.78 4.53
N VAL A 193 20.50 -10.96 4.95
CA VAL A 193 20.95 -11.99 4.01
C VAL A 193 19.73 -12.65 3.37
N SER A 194 19.88 -13.13 2.14
CA SER A 194 18.90 -13.98 1.45
C SER A 194 17.61 -13.33 0.95
N SER A 195 17.54 -11.99 0.88
CA SER A 195 16.47 -11.30 0.11
C SER A 195 16.45 -11.76 -1.36
N THR A 196 17.62 -11.91 -1.99
CA THR A 196 17.81 -12.67 -3.24
C THR A 196 19.28 -13.08 -3.41
N ALA A 197 19.60 -13.87 -4.43
CA ALA A 197 20.98 -14.18 -4.82
C ALA A 197 21.66 -12.98 -5.49
N ARG A 198 22.99 -12.99 -5.61
CA ARG A 198 23.75 -11.88 -6.23
C ARG A 198 23.24 -11.55 -7.63
N GLU A 199 22.95 -12.59 -8.40
CA GLU A 199 22.46 -12.51 -9.77
C GLU A 199 21.08 -11.83 -9.82
N GLY A 200 20.26 -11.99 -8.78
CA GLY A 200 18.98 -11.30 -8.64
C GLY A 200 19.14 -9.79 -8.49
N TYR A 201 20.11 -9.34 -7.68
CA TYR A 201 20.45 -7.91 -7.57
C TYR A 201 21.03 -7.34 -8.87
N GLU A 202 21.83 -8.12 -9.60
CA GLU A 202 22.39 -7.71 -10.89
C GLU A 202 21.29 -7.58 -11.95
N ALA A 203 20.37 -8.55 -12.02
CA ALA A 203 19.22 -8.52 -12.90
C ALA A 203 18.30 -7.32 -12.59
N ALA A 204 18.00 -7.07 -11.31
CA ALA A 204 17.18 -5.93 -10.89
C ALA A 204 17.78 -4.60 -11.36
N ARG A 205 19.10 -4.39 -11.17
CA ARG A 205 19.79 -3.18 -11.65
C ARG A 205 19.82 -3.09 -13.17
N ALA A 206 20.04 -4.21 -13.87
CA ALA A 206 20.02 -4.24 -15.34
C ALA A 206 18.64 -3.89 -15.91
N MET A 207 17.57 -4.15 -15.15
CA MET A 207 16.19 -3.79 -15.49
C MET A 207 15.75 -2.43 -14.90
N GLY A 208 16.69 -1.60 -14.43
CA GLY A 208 16.41 -0.23 -14.01
C GLY A 208 15.96 -0.06 -12.55
N SER A 209 16.21 -1.05 -11.68
CA SER A 209 15.94 -0.92 -10.25
C SER A 209 17.02 -0.11 -9.54
N ASP A 210 16.60 0.91 -8.80
CA ASP A 210 17.42 1.56 -7.77
C ASP A 210 17.15 0.93 -6.40
N ILE A 211 18.20 0.43 -5.75
CA ILE A 211 18.10 -0.42 -4.55
C ILE A 211 18.78 0.27 -3.37
N LEU A 212 17.99 0.54 -2.33
CA LEU A 212 18.39 1.30 -1.15
C LEU A 212 18.09 0.51 0.12
N SER A 213 19.08 0.33 0.98
CA SER A 213 18.87 -0.29 2.28
C SER A 213 18.34 0.70 3.32
N VAL A 214 17.83 0.21 4.44
CA VAL A 214 17.53 1.03 5.63
C VAL A 214 18.78 1.81 6.08
N ARG A 215 19.97 1.20 5.97
CA ARG A 215 21.25 1.86 6.32
C ARG A 215 21.56 3.01 5.36
N ASP A 216 21.21 2.88 4.08
CA ASP A 216 21.39 3.97 3.12
C ASP A 216 20.45 5.13 3.44
N LEU A 217 19.17 4.86 3.72
CA LEU A 217 18.24 5.92 4.13
C LEU A 217 18.72 6.66 5.37
N ARG A 218 19.13 5.94 6.42
CA ARG A 218 19.62 6.57 7.66
C ARG A 218 20.92 7.34 7.48
N ARG A 219 21.78 6.90 6.56
CA ARG A 219 23.05 7.57 6.24
C ARG A 219 22.85 8.80 5.36
N LEU A 220 21.93 8.74 4.40
CA LEU A 220 21.70 9.80 3.41
C LEU A 220 20.67 10.82 3.89
N GLY A 221 19.71 10.40 4.72
CA GLY A 221 18.51 11.15 5.06
C GLY A 221 17.41 11.00 4.01
N VAL A 222 16.16 11.27 4.42
CA VAL A 222 14.96 11.13 3.59
C VAL A 222 15.04 11.99 2.33
N ALA A 223 15.44 13.26 2.45
CA ALA A 223 15.53 14.19 1.33
C ALA A 223 16.44 13.67 0.19
N ALA A 224 17.63 13.16 0.54
CA ALA A 224 18.57 12.63 -0.45
C ALA A 224 18.09 11.30 -1.07
N VAL A 225 17.33 10.50 -0.34
CA VAL A 225 16.66 9.31 -0.91
C VAL A 225 15.58 9.72 -1.91
N LEU A 226 14.74 10.69 -1.57
CA LEU A 226 13.71 11.21 -2.47
C LEU A 226 14.29 11.79 -3.76
N GLU A 227 15.47 12.40 -3.71
CA GLU A 227 16.16 12.92 -4.89
C GLU A 227 16.53 11.82 -5.90
N ARG A 228 16.72 10.57 -5.44
CA ARG A 228 16.99 9.41 -6.31
C ARG A 228 15.76 8.90 -7.04
N ILE A 229 14.56 9.25 -6.55
CA ILE A 229 13.30 8.92 -7.22
C ILE A 229 13.09 9.93 -8.37
N PRO A 230 12.81 9.49 -9.61
CA PRO A 230 12.60 10.40 -10.75
C PRO A 230 11.47 11.40 -10.49
N ALA A 231 11.75 12.71 -10.54
CA ALA A 231 10.77 13.75 -10.22
C ALA A 231 9.66 13.90 -11.28
N GLY A 232 8.49 14.41 -10.88
CA GLY A 232 7.39 14.74 -11.79
C GLY A 232 6.83 13.53 -12.54
N LYS A 233 6.93 12.34 -11.96
CA LYS A 233 6.38 11.09 -12.52
C LYS A 233 5.10 10.69 -11.80
N ARG A 234 4.37 9.78 -12.43
CA ARG A 234 3.32 8.99 -11.80
C ARG A 234 3.99 7.85 -11.04
N TYR A 235 3.61 7.66 -9.78
CA TYR A 235 4.15 6.67 -8.88
C TYR A 235 3.08 5.66 -8.49
N TYR A 236 3.43 4.38 -8.55
CA TYR A 236 2.70 3.35 -7.82
C TYR A 236 3.48 3.03 -6.55
N LEU A 237 2.85 3.22 -5.39
CA LEU A 237 3.46 2.93 -4.08
C LEU A 237 3.06 1.53 -3.63
N THR A 238 4.03 0.65 -3.42
CA THR A 238 3.79 -0.66 -2.79
C THR A 238 4.47 -0.68 -1.43
N LEU A 239 3.69 -0.90 -0.38
CA LEU A 239 4.15 -0.88 1.01
C LEU A 239 4.03 -2.27 1.61
N ASP A 240 5.14 -2.99 1.69
CA ASP A 240 5.22 -4.20 2.48
C ASP A 240 5.38 -3.83 3.96
N ILE A 241 4.48 -4.37 4.81
CA ILE A 241 4.52 -4.09 6.24
C ILE A 241 5.81 -4.61 6.90
N ASP A 242 6.47 -5.61 6.31
CA ASP A 242 7.76 -6.14 6.77
C ASP A 242 8.94 -5.18 6.48
N GLY A 243 8.71 -4.12 5.69
CA GLY A 243 9.63 -2.99 5.57
C GLY A 243 9.87 -2.28 6.90
N PHE A 244 8.88 -2.30 7.80
CA PHE A 244 9.01 -1.81 9.17
C PHE A 244 9.79 -2.79 10.07
N ASP A 245 10.33 -2.28 11.17
CA ASP A 245 10.97 -3.14 12.15
C ASP A 245 9.95 -4.05 12.86
N PRO A 246 10.26 -5.34 13.12
CA PRO A 246 9.37 -6.25 13.83
C PRO A 246 8.96 -5.80 15.23
N SER A 247 9.66 -4.82 15.83
CA SER A 247 9.24 -4.19 17.09
C SER A 247 7.94 -3.38 16.98
N ILE A 248 7.56 -2.95 15.77
CA ILE A 248 6.31 -2.21 15.51
C ILE A 248 5.42 -2.90 14.45
N ALA A 249 5.95 -3.87 13.70
CA ALA A 249 5.22 -4.67 12.73
C ALA A 249 5.51 -6.18 12.89
N PRO A 250 5.22 -6.81 14.05
CA PRO A 250 5.51 -8.23 14.26
C PRO A 250 4.62 -9.17 13.41
N GLY A 251 3.44 -8.73 13.01
CA GLY A 251 2.41 -9.49 12.32
C GLY A 251 2.63 -9.58 10.82
N THR A 252 3.70 -10.24 10.39
CA THR A 252 4.01 -10.49 8.97
C THR A 252 4.56 -11.89 8.75
N GLY A 253 4.45 -12.37 7.51
CA GLY A 253 5.03 -13.63 7.05
C GLY A 253 6.53 -13.68 7.32
N THR A 254 7.30 -12.69 6.88
CA THR A 254 8.78 -12.69 6.81
C THR A 254 9.45 -11.51 7.54
N PRO A 255 9.29 -11.34 8.87
CA PRO A 255 9.85 -10.23 9.62
C PRO A 255 11.37 -10.18 9.51
N SER A 256 11.87 -8.97 9.32
CA SER A 256 13.28 -8.71 9.04
C SER A 256 13.78 -7.60 9.95
N HIS A 257 14.63 -7.93 10.94
CA HIS A 257 15.12 -6.96 11.93
C HIS A 257 15.93 -5.81 11.32
N GLY A 258 15.94 -4.67 12.01
CA GLY A 258 16.63 -3.45 11.57
C GLY A 258 15.83 -2.68 10.53
N GLY A 259 14.50 -2.79 10.59
CA GLY A 259 13.57 -2.12 9.67
C GLY A 259 13.35 -0.64 9.99
N PHE A 260 12.44 -0.04 9.24
CA PHE A 260 12.05 1.35 9.45
C PHE A 260 11.16 1.51 10.68
N LEU A 261 11.21 2.70 11.28
CA LEU A 261 10.19 3.18 12.20
C LEU A 261 9.15 4.03 11.45
N TYR A 262 8.01 4.28 12.11
CA TYR A 262 6.85 4.96 11.53
C TYR A 262 7.20 6.24 10.74
N TYR A 263 7.88 7.20 11.38
CA TYR A 263 8.18 8.49 10.73
C TYR A 263 9.13 8.36 9.54
N GLU A 264 10.06 7.40 9.51
CA GLU A 264 10.95 7.23 8.36
C GLU A 264 10.15 6.92 7.08
N VAL A 265 9.10 6.12 7.19
CA VAL A 265 8.20 5.80 6.08
C VAL A 265 7.21 6.92 5.81
N LEU A 266 6.66 7.55 6.84
CA LEU A 266 5.71 8.66 6.66
C LEU A 266 6.34 9.84 5.92
N GLU A 267 7.57 10.22 6.28
CA GLU A 267 8.31 11.30 5.62
C GLU A 267 8.67 10.96 4.17
N LEU A 268 9.00 9.69 3.87
CA LEU A 268 9.18 9.23 2.49
C LEU A 268 7.89 9.39 1.68
N ILE A 269 6.74 9.00 2.24
CA ILE A 269 5.45 9.10 1.56
C ILE A 269 5.07 10.57 1.34
N ALA A 270 5.24 11.42 2.35
CA ALA A 270 4.98 12.85 2.26
C ALA A 270 5.80 13.52 1.14
N GLY A 271 7.11 13.24 1.13
CA GLY A 271 8.01 13.77 0.12
C GLY A 271 7.77 13.20 -1.28
N LEU A 272 7.40 11.91 -1.39
CA LEU A 272 7.02 11.30 -2.66
C LEU A 272 5.76 11.96 -3.22
N ALA A 273 4.75 12.15 -2.37
CA ALA A 273 3.51 12.83 -2.72
C ALA A 273 3.75 14.28 -3.18
N ALA A 274 4.71 14.99 -2.61
CA ALA A 274 5.09 16.35 -3.03
C ALA A 274 5.85 16.36 -4.37
N ARG A 275 6.66 15.33 -4.65
CA ARG A 275 7.56 15.26 -5.82
C ARG A 275 6.89 14.83 -7.13
N GLY A 276 5.76 14.13 -7.04
CA GLY A 276 5.01 13.65 -8.20
C GLY A 276 3.62 13.14 -7.81
N GLU A 277 3.02 12.35 -8.68
CA GLU A 277 1.64 11.91 -8.51
C GLU A 277 1.60 10.45 -8.06
N ILE A 278 1.18 10.17 -6.82
CA ILE A 278 0.87 8.79 -6.42
C ILE A 278 -0.49 8.43 -6.98
N VAL A 279 -0.53 7.39 -7.83
CA VAL A 279 -1.70 6.98 -8.63
C VAL A 279 -2.24 5.61 -8.27
N GLY A 280 -1.60 4.92 -7.33
CA GLY A 280 -2.09 3.67 -6.75
C GLY A 280 -1.25 3.29 -5.54
N ILE A 281 -1.88 2.58 -4.61
CA ILE A 281 -1.23 2.06 -3.42
C ILE A 281 -1.68 0.62 -3.20
N ASP A 282 -0.75 -0.27 -2.85
CA ASP A 282 -1.08 -1.46 -2.08
C ASP A 282 -0.31 -1.50 -0.76
N LEU A 283 -0.93 -2.08 0.27
CA LEU A 283 -0.28 -2.41 1.53
C LEU A 283 -0.45 -3.90 1.80
N VAL A 284 0.66 -4.63 1.89
CA VAL A 284 0.69 -6.10 1.82
C VAL A 284 1.32 -6.73 3.07
N GLU A 285 1.25 -8.06 3.14
CA GLU A 285 1.89 -8.94 4.14
C GLU A 285 1.47 -8.74 5.60
N VAL A 286 0.40 -7.97 5.86
CA VAL A 286 -0.23 -7.92 7.20
C VAL A 286 -0.84 -9.27 7.52
N ALA A 287 -0.28 -9.98 8.50
CA ALA A 287 -0.68 -11.30 8.95
C ALA A 287 -1.14 -11.26 10.42
N PRO A 288 -2.43 -10.97 10.67
CA PRO A 288 -2.99 -10.89 12.03
C PRO A 288 -2.70 -12.10 12.94
N PRO A 289 -2.66 -13.36 12.46
CA PRO A 289 -2.38 -14.51 13.34
C PRO A 289 -1.04 -14.47 14.08
N TYR A 290 -0.09 -13.63 13.65
CA TYR A 290 1.23 -13.49 14.26
C TYR A 290 1.38 -12.25 15.14
N ASP A 291 0.31 -11.48 15.32
CA ASP A 291 0.29 -10.30 16.18
C ASP A 291 -1.00 -10.23 17.01
N PRO A 292 -1.04 -10.93 18.16
CA PRO A 292 -2.20 -10.93 19.04
C PRO A 292 -2.56 -9.57 19.64
N ALA A 293 -1.63 -8.61 19.59
CA ALA A 293 -1.85 -7.24 20.08
C ALA A 293 -2.31 -6.29 18.97
N GLU A 294 -2.42 -6.78 17.73
CA GLU A 294 -2.95 -6.07 16.55
C GLU A 294 -2.17 -4.80 16.18
N VAL A 295 -0.96 -4.63 16.73
CA VAL A 295 -0.11 -3.45 16.54
C VAL A 295 0.20 -3.22 15.06
N THR A 296 0.39 -4.31 14.31
CA THR A 296 0.70 -4.30 12.88
C THR A 296 -0.50 -3.84 12.04
N ALA A 297 -1.71 -4.27 12.39
CA ALA A 297 -2.93 -3.83 11.72
C ALA A 297 -3.23 -2.36 12.02
N ILE A 298 -3.00 -1.91 13.25
CA ILE A 298 -3.10 -0.50 13.66
C ILE A 298 -2.08 0.34 12.89
N LEU A 299 -0.82 -0.09 12.83
CA LEU A 299 0.23 0.57 12.06
C LEU A 299 -0.15 0.69 10.57
N ALA A 300 -0.60 -0.42 9.96
CA ALA A 300 -1.02 -0.46 8.57
C ALA A 300 -2.19 0.50 8.27
N ALA A 301 -3.22 0.51 9.12
CA ALA A 301 -4.33 1.43 8.98
C ALA A 301 -3.90 2.90 9.15
N GLN A 302 -3.05 3.18 10.13
CA GLN A 302 -2.55 4.52 10.41
C GLN A 302 -1.72 5.07 9.25
N VAL A 303 -0.75 4.30 8.75
CA VAL A 303 0.13 4.74 7.66
C VAL A 303 -0.66 4.93 6.37
N LEU A 304 -1.65 4.06 6.06
CA LEU A 304 -2.51 4.23 4.87
C LEU A 304 -3.33 5.51 4.94
N LEU A 305 -4.01 5.79 6.05
CA LEU A 305 -4.81 7.01 6.17
C LEU A 305 -3.95 8.28 6.12
N ASN A 306 -2.78 8.25 6.76
CA ASN A 306 -1.83 9.36 6.68
C ASN A 306 -1.26 9.53 5.26
N ALA A 307 -1.01 8.43 4.54
CA ALA A 307 -0.59 8.46 3.15
C ALA A 307 -1.66 9.09 2.25
N ILE A 308 -2.92 8.64 2.36
CA ILE A 308 -4.05 9.20 1.61
C ILE A 308 -4.17 10.70 1.90
N GLY A 309 -4.15 11.10 3.18
CA GLY A 309 -4.24 12.50 3.58
C GLY A 309 -3.16 13.36 2.92
N ARG A 310 -1.90 12.93 2.98
CA ARG A 310 -0.75 13.64 2.40
C ARG A 310 -0.78 13.67 0.88
N ILE A 311 -1.24 12.60 0.23
CA ILE A 311 -1.44 12.56 -1.23
C ILE A 311 -2.43 13.63 -1.68
N PHE A 312 -3.60 13.68 -1.06
CA PHE A 312 -4.64 14.63 -1.46
C PHE A 312 -4.30 16.05 -1.06
N HIS A 313 -3.63 16.25 0.07
CA HIS A 313 -3.07 17.56 0.42
C HIS A 313 -2.06 18.05 -0.63
N ALA A 314 -1.13 17.19 -1.07
CA ALA A 314 -0.17 17.54 -2.13
C ALA A 314 -0.85 17.83 -3.48
N ARG A 315 -1.94 17.11 -3.81
CA ARG A 315 -2.76 17.39 -5.02
C ARG A 315 -3.42 18.77 -4.94
N LYS A 316 -4.04 19.13 -3.80
CA LYS A 316 -4.62 20.47 -3.57
C LYS A 316 -3.55 21.56 -3.75
N SER A 317 -2.37 21.38 -3.14
CA SER A 317 -1.26 22.35 -3.20
C SER A 317 -0.68 22.56 -4.61
N ARG A 318 -0.86 21.61 -5.54
CA ARG A 318 -0.47 21.74 -6.95
C ARG A 318 -1.55 22.36 -7.85
N GLY A 319 -2.73 22.67 -7.31
CA GLY A 319 -3.87 23.18 -8.09
C GLY A 319 -4.61 22.13 -8.90
N GLY A 320 -4.58 20.86 -8.47
CA GLY A 320 -5.16 19.71 -9.18
C GLY A 320 -6.59 19.32 -8.80
N LEU A 321 -7.37 20.20 -8.15
CA LEU A 321 -8.78 19.99 -7.79
C LEU A 321 -9.59 21.25 -8.11
#